data_AF-A0A9D7NIQ5-F1
#
_entry.id   AF-A0A9D7NIQ5-F1
#
_cell.length_a   1.000
_cell.length_b   1.000
_cell.length_c   1.000
_cell.angle_alpha   90.00
_cell.angle_beta   90.00
_cell.angle_gamma   90.00
#
_symmetry.space_group_name_H-M   'P 1'
#
loop_
_entity.id
_entity.type
_entity.pdbx_description
1 polymer ?
#
loop_
_entity_poly.entity_id
_entity_poly.type
_entity_poly.pdbx_seq_one_letter_code
_entity_poly.pdbx_strand_id
1 'polypeptide(L)'
;WDVYKHIAIDEIAFFYANGKMTFAKVNKRNFPTNVQLKTLEEELFPKFLRMHKTYLINVAFIESINLKKARVEIAEEHLPMGYAYRKEFIERLKLLK
;
A
#
# COMPACT_ATOMS: atom_id res chain seq x y z
N TRP A 1 28.15 0.51 2.45
CA TRP A 1 27.73 -0.63 1.61
C TRP A 1 26.34 -0.32 1.06
N ASP A 2 26.27 0.24 -0.14
CA ASP A 2 25.00 0.48 -0.85
C ASP A 2 24.60 -0.79 -1.61
N VAL A 3 23.92 -1.70 -0.93
CA VAL A 3 23.40 -2.92 -1.56
C VAL A 3 21.97 -2.66 -2.03
N TYR A 4 21.80 -2.55 -3.34
CA TYR A 4 20.47 -2.48 -3.96
C TYR A 4 19.94 -3.89 -4.20
N LYS A 5 18.67 -4.11 -3.84
CA LYS A 5 17.94 -5.34 -4.18
C LYS A 5 16.92 -5.04 -5.25
N HIS A 6 17.00 -5.77 -6.35
CA HIS A 6 15.92 -5.81 -7.32
C HIS A 6 14.76 -6.62 -6.74
N ILE A 7 13.59 -5.99 -6.62
CA ILE A 7 12.35 -6.59 -6.10
C ILE A 7 11.29 -6.35 -7.17
N ALA A 8 10.59 -7.39 -7.61
CA ALA A 8 9.53 -7.19 -8.59
C ALA A 8 8.36 -6.47 -7.93
N ILE A 9 7.75 -5.52 -8.65
CA ILE A 9 6.60 -4.74 -8.16
C ILE A 9 5.46 -5.67 -7.71
N ASP A 10 5.28 -6.77 -8.43
CA ASP A 10 4.24 -7.76 -8.15
C ASP A 10 4.54 -8.65 -6.92
N GLU A 11 5.71 -8.52 -6.29
CA GLU A 11 6.01 -9.14 -4.99
C GLU A 11 5.74 -8.20 -3.80
N ILE A 12 5.46 -6.92 -4.07
CA ILE A 12 5.26 -5.90 -3.05
C ILE A 12 3.77 -5.84 -2.69
N ALA A 13 3.46 -6.13 -1.42
CA ALA A 13 2.10 -6.07 -0.89
C ALA A 13 1.65 -4.63 -0.66
N PHE A 14 2.48 -3.82 0.00
CA PHE A 14 2.18 -2.41 0.20
C PHE A 14 3.45 -1.61 0.50
N PHE A 15 3.36 -0.29 0.34
CA PHE A 15 4.31 0.66 0.86
C PHE A 15 3.74 1.38 2.07
N TYR A 16 4.60 1.68 3.03
CA TYR A 16 4.23 2.50 4.17
C TYR A 16 5.30 3.54 4.53
N ALA A 17 4.86 4.69 5.03
CA ALA A 17 5.73 5.72 5.54
C ALA A 17 5.83 5.63 7.07
N ASN A 18 7.07 5.64 7.58
CA ASN A 18 7.36 5.75 9.00
C ASN A 18 8.42 6.86 9.21
N GLY A 19 8.00 7.98 9.78
CA GLY A 19 8.83 9.17 9.88
C GLY A 19 9.17 9.74 8.50
N LYS A 20 10.48 9.86 8.21
CA LYS A 20 10.99 10.39 6.94
C LYS A 20 11.28 9.30 5.89
N MET A 21 11.07 8.04 6.23
CA MET A 21 11.40 6.91 5.37
C MET A 21 10.14 6.21 4.87
N THR A 22 10.20 5.72 3.64
CA THR A 22 9.22 4.82 3.06
C THR A 22 9.78 3.41 3.05
N PHE A 23 8.91 2.42 3.24
CA PHE A 23 9.26 1.01 3.25
C PHE A 23 8.34 0.24 2.32
N ALA A 24 8.88 -0.71 1.57
CA ALA A 24 8.14 -1.72 0.83
C ALA A 24 7.98 -2.98 1.69
N LYS A 25 6.74 -3.43 1.87
CA LYS A 25 6.40 -4.72 2.48
C LYS A 25 6.42 -5.79 1.41
N VAL A 26 7.30 -6.78 1.59
CA VAL A 26 7.44 -7.95 0.71
C VAL A 26 7.45 -9.18 1.59
N ASN A 27 6.41 -10.01 1.50
CA ASN A 27 6.18 -11.12 2.42
C ASN A 27 6.31 -10.65 3.88
N LYS A 28 7.21 -11.25 4.68
CA LYS A 28 7.44 -10.88 6.09
C LYS A 28 8.58 -9.87 6.30
N ARG A 29 9.08 -9.23 5.24
CA ARG A 29 10.23 -8.32 5.28
C ARG A 29 9.85 -6.91 4.83
N ASN A 30 10.57 -5.92 5.37
CA ASN A 30 10.42 -4.52 5.02
C ASN A 30 11.72 -4.03 4.40
N PHE A 31 11.63 -3.38 3.24
CA PHE A 31 12.78 -2.84 2.52
C PHE A 31 12.66 -1.32 2.48
N PRO A 32 13.65 -0.56 2.98
CA PRO A 32 13.61 0.90 2.90
C PRO A 32 13.73 1.34 1.43
N THR A 33 13.02 2.40 1.09
CA THR A 33 13.14 3.10 -0.19
C THR A 33 13.29 4.60 0.03
N ASN A 34 14.10 5.22 -0.83
CA ASN A 34 14.32 6.67 -0.84
C ASN A 34 13.22 7.42 -1.61
N VAL A 35 12.22 6.70 -2.13
CA VAL A 35 11.09 7.27 -2.88
C VAL A 35 9.92 7.57 -1.94
N GLN A 36 9.31 8.73 -2.09
CA GLN A 36 8.16 9.13 -1.30
C GLN A 36 6.89 8.41 -1.77
N LEU A 37 5.94 8.17 -0.86
CA LEU A 37 4.67 7.51 -1.21
C LEU A 37 3.89 8.23 -2.32
N LYS A 38 3.96 9.56 -2.41
CA LYS A 38 3.29 10.32 -3.47
C LYS A 38 3.85 9.96 -4.86
N THR A 39 5.17 9.89 -4.98
CA THR A 39 5.83 9.49 -6.24
C THR A 39 5.49 8.05 -6.60
N LEU A 40 5.54 7.13 -5.63
CA LEU A 40 5.16 5.73 -5.84
C LEU A 40 3.69 5.58 -6.26
N GLU A 41 2.80 6.40 -5.69
CA GLU A 41 1.38 6.41 -6.03
C GLU A 41 1.13 6.83 -7.49
N GLU A 42 1.88 7.83 -7.98
CA GLU A 42 1.79 8.28 -9.37
C GLU A 42 2.39 7.24 -10.34
N GLU A 43 3.55 6.67 -10.01
CA GLU A 43 4.28 5.72 -10.87
C GLU A 43 3.65 4.33 -10.92
N LEU A 44 3.05 3.87 -9.81
CA LEU A 44 2.55 2.50 -9.68
C LEU A 44 1.02 2.40 -9.85
N PHE A 45 0.34 3.50 -10.17
CA PHE A 45 -1.06 3.47 -10.55
C PHE A 45 -1.25 2.69 -11.88
N PRO A 46 -2.27 1.84 -12.03
CA PRO A 46 -3.37 1.56 -11.10
C PRO A 46 -3.15 0.37 -10.16
N LYS A 47 -1.99 -0.29 -10.21
CA LYS A 47 -1.70 -1.46 -9.37
C LYS A 47 -1.67 -1.11 -7.89
N PHE A 48 -1.20 0.08 -7.56
CA PHE A 48 -1.12 0.57 -6.20
C PHE A 48 -2.11 1.72 -5.97
N LEU A 49 -2.84 1.66 -4.86
CA LEU A 49 -3.85 2.65 -4.48
C LEU A 49 -3.61 3.19 -3.08
N ARG A 50 -3.73 4.51 -2.94
CA ARG A 50 -3.56 5.19 -1.67
C ARG A 50 -4.82 5.02 -0.82
N MET A 51 -4.66 4.42 0.35
CA MET A 51 -5.78 4.17 1.28
C MET A 51 -5.65 4.94 2.60
N HIS A 52 -4.46 5.48 2.89
CA HIS A 52 -4.17 6.22 4.12
C HIS A 52 -2.99 7.18 3.89
N LYS A 53 -2.83 8.19 4.75
CA LYS A 53 -1.70 9.15 4.67
C LYS A 53 -0.33 8.46 4.72
N THR A 54 -0.24 7.27 5.30
CA THR A 54 1.00 6.49 5.43
C THR A 54 0.97 5.15 4.70
N TYR A 55 -0.09 4.81 3.94
CA TYR A 55 -0.20 3.50 3.29
C TYR A 55 -0.64 3.60 1.84
N LEU A 56 0.11 2.96 0.95
CA LEU A 56 -0.14 2.76 -0.47
C LEU A 56 -0.13 1.25 -0.73
N ILE A 57 -1.26 0.66 -1.10
CA ILE A 57 -1.40 -0.81 -1.15
C ILE A 57 -1.48 -1.34 -2.57
N ASN A 58 -0.97 -2.55 -2.79
CA ASN A 58 -1.16 -3.30 -4.04
C ASN A 58 -2.54 -3.95 -4.04
N VAL A 59 -3.37 -3.62 -5.02
CA VAL A 59 -4.75 -4.13 -5.10
C VAL A 59 -4.82 -5.64 -5.28
N ALA A 60 -3.80 -6.24 -5.89
CA ALA A 60 -3.73 -7.69 -6.12
C ALA A 60 -3.51 -8.50 -4.83
N PHE A 61 -3.02 -7.86 -3.76
CA PHE A 61 -2.72 -8.51 -2.47
C PHE A 61 -3.80 -8.30 -1.41
N ILE A 62 -4.90 -7.59 -1.75
CA ILE A 62 -5.99 -7.38 -0.81
C ILE A 62 -6.69 -8.72 -0.53
N GLU A 63 -6.69 -9.13 0.72
CA GLU A 63 -7.36 -10.36 1.18
C GLU A 63 -8.82 -10.05 1.56
N SER A 64 -9.05 -8.96 2.29
CA SER A 64 -10.41 -8.54 2.68
C SER A 64 -10.49 -7.03 2.97
N ILE A 65 -11.70 -6.47 2.82
CA ILE A 65 -11.98 -5.06 3.14
C ILE A 65 -13.17 -4.96 4.10
N ASN A 66 -12.94 -4.39 5.28
CA ASN A 66 -13.98 -4.09 6.24
C ASN A 66 -14.33 -2.60 6.23
N LEU A 67 -15.36 -2.25 5.45
CA LEU A 67 -15.83 -0.87 5.32
C LEU A 67 -16.44 -0.30 6.63
N LYS A 68 -17.03 -1.15 7.49
CA LYS A 68 -17.60 -0.70 8.77
C LYS A 68 -16.51 -0.28 9.76
N LYS A 69 -15.42 -1.06 9.83
CA LYS A 69 -14.27 -0.81 10.71
C LYS A 69 -13.18 0.04 10.07
N ALA A 70 -13.35 0.46 8.81
CA ALA A 70 -12.35 1.18 8.02
C ALA A 70 -10.97 0.46 8.02
N ARG A 71 -10.96 -0.84 7.74
CA ARG A 71 -9.73 -1.66 7.69
C ARG A 71 -9.61 -2.48 6.42
N VAL A 72 -8.38 -2.71 5.98
CA VAL A 72 -8.01 -3.63 4.90
C VAL A 72 -7.08 -4.69 5.46
N GLU A 73 -7.31 -5.93 5.07
CA GLU A 73 -6.45 -7.07 5.35
C GLU A 73 -5.59 -7.36 4.13
N ILE A 74 -4.28 -7.42 4.34
CA ILE A 74 -3.28 -7.56 3.28
C ILE A 74 -1.99 -8.14 3.86
N ALA A 75 -1.49 -9.22 3.26
CA ALA A 75 -0.25 -9.88 3.66
C ALA A 75 -0.20 -10.21 5.17
N GLU A 76 -1.27 -10.82 5.69
CA GLU A 76 -1.45 -11.15 7.12
C GLU A 76 -1.48 -9.91 8.06
N GLU A 77 -1.62 -8.68 7.53
CA GLU A 77 -1.69 -7.43 8.32
C GLU A 77 -3.03 -6.69 8.20
N HIS A 78 -3.42 -5.98 9.26
CA HIS A 78 -4.63 -5.16 9.30
C HIS A 78 -4.32 -3.66 9.24
N LEU A 79 -4.43 -3.07 8.05
CA LEU A 79 -4.12 -1.67 7.81
C LEU A 79 -5.36 -0.77 7.97
N PRO A 80 -5.23 0.41 8.61
CA PRO A 80 -6.32 1.37 8.72
C PRO A 80 -6.53 2.14 7.42
N MET A 81 -7.79 2.35 7.05
CA MET A 81 -8.19 3.29 6.00
C MET A 81 -8.31 4.71 6.56
N GLY A 82 -7.65 5.66 5.91
CA GLY A 82 -7.72 7.07 6.27
C GLY A 82 -9.04 7.68 5.83
N TYR A 83 -9.69 8.43 6.69
CA TYR A 83 -10.98 9.06 6.40
C TYR A 83 -10.95 9.88 5.10
N ALA A 84 -9.91 10.70 4.91
CA ALA A 84 -9.74 11.54 3.72
C ALA A 84 -9.50 10.75 2.41
N TYR A 85 -8.95 9.54 2.51
CA TYR A 85 -8.58 8.70 1.36
C TYR A 85 -9.65 7.66 1.02
N ARG A 86 -10.53 7.35 1.98
CA ARG A 86 -11.48 6.25 1.92
C ARG A 86 -12.39 6.33 0.70
N LYS A 87 -12.98 7.50 0.43
CA LYS A 87 -13.96 7.67 -0.66
C LYS A 87 -13.34 7.31 -2.01
N GLU A 88 -12.23 7.97 -2.31
CA GLU A 88 -11.47 7.77 -3.55
C GLU A 88 -10.96 6.33 -3.69
N PHE A 89 -10.41 5.77 -2.60
CA PHE A 89 -9.94 4.38 -2.59
C PHE A 89 -11.05 3.38 -2.95
N ILE A 90 -12.24 3.53 -2.37
CA ILE A 90 -13.39 2.65 -2.65
C ILE A 90 -13.88 2.83 -4.09
N GLU A 91 -13.98 4.07 -4.57
CA GLU A 91 -14.39 4.36 -5.95
C GLU A 91 -13.42 3.72 -6.97
N ARG A 92 -12.12 3.76 -6.69
CA ARG A 92 -11.08 3.17 -7.56
C ARG A 92 -11.09 1.64 -7.57
N LEU A 93 -11.47 0.99 -6.46
CA LEU A 93 -11.48 -0.48 -6.36
C LEU A 93 -12.60 -1.17 -7.15
N LYS A 94 -13.58 -0.43 -7.69
CA LYS A 94 -14.72 -0.99 -8.45
C LYS A 94 -15.30 -2.26 -7.80
N LEU A 95 -15.50 -2.22 -6.48
CA LEU A 95 -15.97 -3.37 -5.72
C LEU A 95 -17.30 -3.87 -6.31
N LEU A 96 -17.31 -5.13 -6.77
CA LEU A 96 -18.53 -5.81 -7.17
C LEU A 96 -19.36 -6.08 -5.91
N LYS A 97 -20.64 -5.71 -5.95
CA LYS A 97 -21.62 -6.02 -4.90
C LYS A 97 -22.25 -7.38 -5.16
#